data_AF-A0A562F1U8-F1
#
_entry.id   AF-A0A562F1U8-F1
#
_cell.length_a   1.000
_cell.length_b   1.000
_cell.length_c   1.000
_cell.angle_alpha   90.00
_cell.angle_beta   90.00
_cell.angle_gamma   90.00
#
_symmetry.space_group_name_H-M   'P 1'
#
loop_
_entity.id
_entity.type
_entity.pdbx_description
1 polymer ?
#
loop_
_entity_poly.entity_id
_entity_poly.type
_entity_poly.pdbx_seq_one_letter_code
_entity_poly.pdbx_strand_id
1 'polypeptide(L)' 'MLKKPAPVQTAIEMVTLESLVPADHLLRKIDAVIDFSFIHDRVAGLYCPDNGRPPLDPTLMFKALFIGYLFG' A
#
# COMPACT_ATOMS: atom_id res chain seq x y z
N MET A 1 35.13 -6.26 -24.02
CA MET A 1 33.72 -6.23 -24.46
C MET A 1 33.31 -4.77 -24.62
N LEU A 2 32.75 -4.38 -25.76
CA LEU A 2 32.26 -3.01 -25.99
C LEU A 2 31.05 -2.76 -25.08
N LYS A 3 31.20 -1.90 -24.06
CA LYS A 3 30.07 -1.40 -23.27
C LYS A 3 29.26 -0.46 -24.16
N LYS A 4 27.98 -0.77 -24.39
CA LYS A 4 27.06 0.22 -24.97
C LYS A 4 27.01 1.42 -24.02
N PRO A 5 27.09 2.66 -24.53
CA PRO A 5 26.97 3.83 -23.68
C PRO A 5 25.59 3.80 -23.01
N ALA A 6 25.58 4.04 -21.69
CA ALA A 6 24.33 4.16 -20.95
C ALA A 6 23.56 5.39 -21.47
N PRO A 7 22.22 5.36 -21.48
CA PRO A 7 21.43 6.52 -21.86
C PRO A 7 21.78 7.69 -20.93
N VAL A 8 22.05 8.85 -21.53
CA VAL A 8 22.33 10.09 -20.79
C VAL A 8 21.01 10.73 -20.42
N GLN A 9 20.77 10.95 -19.12
CA GLN A 9 19.58 11.68 -18.64
C GLN A 9 19.67 13.14 -19.08
N THR A 10 18.96 13.51 -20.15
CA THR A 10 19.02 14.86 -20.76
C THR A 10 18.08 15.88 -20.13
N ALA A 11 17.17 15.45 -19.26
CA ALA A 11 16.16 16.30 -18.62
C ALA A 11 15.79 15.81 -17.20
N ILE A 12 15.31 16.73 -16.37
CA ILE A 12 14.74 16.42 -15.05
C ILE A 12 13.35 15.82 -15.28
N GLU A 13 13.12 14.62 -14.73
CA GLU A 13 11.83 13.95 -14.76
C GLU A 13 11.28 13.86 -13.34
N MET A 14 10.08 14.39 -13.11
CA MET A 14 9.42 14.33 -11.80
C MET A 14 8.42 13.18 -11.82
N VAL A 15 8.73 12.13 -11.06
CA VAL A 15 7.91 10.92 -10.94
C VAL A 15 7.43 10.80 -9.50
N THR A 16 6.15 10.51 -9.31
CA THR A 16 5.57 10.17 -8.00
C THR A 16 5.32 8.67 -7.93
N LEU A 17 5.29 8.11 -6.71
CA LEU A 17 4.87 6.71 -6.53
C LEU A 17 3.48 6.46 -7.14
N GLU A 18 2.60 7.44 -7.02
CA GLU A 18 1.26 7.40 -7.59
C GLU A 18 1.27 7.28 -9.12
N SER A 19 2.16 8.01 -9.79
CA SER A 19 2.30 7.94 -11.26
C SER A 19 2.86 6.60 -11.77
N LEU A 20 3.48 5.80 -10.89
CA LEU A 20 4.01 4.49 -11.25
C LEU A 20 2.95 3.38 -11.20
N VAL A 21 1.79 3.62 -10.57
CA VAL A 21 0.70 2.64 -10.46
C VAL A 21 -0.30 2.87 -11.59
N PRO A 22 -0.54 1.89 -12.49
CA PRO A 22 -1.50 2.03 -13.59
C PRO A 22 -2.88 2.48 -13.12
N ALA A 23 -3.55 3.34 -13.90
CA ALA A 23 -4.86 3.89 -13.53
C ALA A 23 -5.94 2.81 -13.38
N ASP A 24 -5.83 1.73 -14.14
CA ASP A 24 -6.76 0.58 -14.15
C ASP A 24 -6.33 -0.55 -13.20
N HIS A 25 -5.30 -0.33 -12.38
CA HIS A 25 -4.75 -1.32 -11.45
C HIS A 25 -5.83 -1.80 -10.46
N LEU A 26 -5.86 -3.11 -10.19
CA LEU A 26 -6.86 -3.76 -9.35
C LEU A 26 -6.99 -3.10 -7.97
N LEU A 27 -5.86 -2.80 -7.31
CA LEU A 27 -5.88 -2.18 -5.98
C LEU A 27 -6.54 -0.79 -5.96
N ARG A 28 -6.47 -0.01 -7.05
CA ARG A 28 -7.20 1.26 -7.15
C ARG A 28 -8.71 1.04 -7.20
N LYS A 29 -9.15 0.01 -7.92
CA LYS A 29 -10.57 -0.36 -8.02
C LYS A 29 -11.09 -0.84 -6.67
N ILE A 30 -10.28 -1.59 -5.93
CA ILE A 30 -10.63 -2.06 -4.58
C ILE A 30 -10.72 -0.90 -3.60
N ASP A 31 -9.71 -0.03 -3.56
CA ASP A 31 -9.68 1.14 -2.66
C ASP A 31 -10.87 2.10 -2.92
N ALA A 32 -11.33 2.19 -4.18
CA ALA A 32 -12.49 3.00 -4.55
C ALA A 32 -13.84 2.44 -4.05
N VAL A 33 -13.93 1.15 -3.69
CA VAL A 33 -15.20 0.50 -3.33
C VAL A 33 -15.23 -0.11 -1.93
N ILE A 34 -14.07 -0.32 -1.31
CA ILE A 34 -13.97 -0.88 0.04
C ILE A 34 -13.42 0.19 0.99
N ASP A 35 -14.27 0.68 1.87
CA ASP A 35 -13.80 1.35 3.08
C ASP A 35 -13.33 0.30 4.09
N PHE A 36 -12.05 0.33 4.46
CA PHE A 36 -11.46 -0.61 5.41
C PHE A 36 -11.66 -0.21 6.89
N SER A 37 -12.29 0.94 7.16
CA SER A 37 -12.54 1.43 8.53
C SER A 37 -13.28 0.41 9.41
N PHE A 38 -14.12 -0.44 8.82
CA PHE A 38 -14.86 -1.51 9.53
C PHE A 38 -13.96 -2.44 10.34
N ILE A 39 -12.67 -2.57 9.98
CA ILE A 39 -11.73 -3.44 10.68
C ILE A 39 -11.56 -2.98 12.13
N HIS A 40 -11.54 -1.67 12.39
CA HIS A 40 -11.38 -1.12 13.74
C HIS A 40 -12.47 -1.62 14.67
N ASP A 41 -13.74 -1.54 14.25
CA ASP A 41 -14.88 -1.99 15.05
C ASP A 41 -14.84 -3.50 15.31
N ARG A 42 -14.37 -4.28 14.32
CA ARG A 42 -14.27 -5.74 14.43
C ARG A 42 -13.22 -6.19 15.42
N VAL A 43 -12.10 -5.48 15.51
CA VAL A 43 -10.97 -5.87 16.36
C VAL A 43 -10.90 -5.09 17.67
N ALA A 44 -11.71 -4.05 17.86
CA ALA A 44 -11.66 -3.17 19.03
C ALA A 44 -11.62 -3.93 20.36
N GLY A 45 -12.43 -4.98 20.51
CA GLY A 45 -12.47 -5.81 21.73
C GLY A 45 -11.23 -6.67 21.99
N LEU A 46 -10.30 -6.76 21.03
CA LEU A 46 -9.02 -7.44 21.17
C LEU A 46 -7.92 -6.51 21.71
N TYR A 47 -8.21 -5.21 21.82
CA TYR A 47 -7.27 -4.20 22.30
C TYR A 47 -7.73 -3.62 23.64
N CYS A 48 -6.75 -3.20 24.44
CA CYS A 48 -7.01 -2.44 25.64
C CYS A 48 -7.20 -0.95 25.28
N PRO A 49 -8.26 -0.27 25.76
CA PRO A 49 -8.54 1.11 25.39
C PRO A 49 -7.58 2.13 26.03
N ASP A 50 -6.98 1.81 27.18
CA ASP A 50 -6.32 2.78 28.05
C ASP A 50 -4.99 2.32 28.64
N ASN A 51 -4.51 1.12 28.30
CA ASN A 51 -3.27 0.58 28.84
C ASN A 51 -2.39 -0.08 27.77
N GLY A 52 -1.08 0.03 27.97
CA GLY A 52 -0.07 -0.56 27.10
C GLY A 52 0.42 0.37 25.99
N ARG A 53 1.20 -0.21 25.06
CA ARG A 53 1.74 0.52 23.92
C ARG A 53 0.63 0.70 22.87
N PRO A 54 0.46 1.91 22.29
CA PRO A 54 -0.47 2.10 21.19
C PRO A 54 -0.20 1.10 20.04
N PRO A 55 -1.25 0.42 19.55
CA PRO A 55 -1.08 -0.53 18.46
C PRO A 55 -0.76 0.19 17.15
N LEU A 56 -0.12 -0.53 16.23
CA LEU A 56 -0.13 -0.14 14.82
C LEU A 56 -1.56 -0.25 14.30
N ASP A 57 -1.91 0.56 13.30
CA ASP A 57 -3.23 0.50 12.67
C ASP A 57 -3.55 -0.94 12.23
N PRO A 58 -4.62 -1.58 12.77
CA PRO A 58 -4.98 -2.95 12.42
C PRO A 58 -5.30 -3.11 10.92
N THR A 59 -5.73 -2.04 10.25
CA THR A 59 -5.95 -2.00 8.81
C THR A 59 -4.67 -2.32 8.04
N LEU A 60 -3.50 -1.91 8.54
CA LEU A 60 -2.23 -2.15 7.87
C LEU A 60 -1.90 -3.65 7.80
N MET A 61 -2.04 -4.35 8.92
CA MET A 61 -1.81 -5.80 8.98
C MET A 61 -2.74 -6.53 8.01
N PHE A 62 -4.02 -6.16 8.00
CA PHE A 62 -4.99 -6.73 7.07
C PHE A 62 -4.59 -6.45 5.61
N LYS A 63 -4.27 -5.21 5.25
CA LYS A 63 -3.88 -4.83 3.89
C LYS A 63 -2.62 -5.58 3.43
N ALA A 64 -1.65 -5.79 4.31
CA ALA A 64 -0.44 -6.57 3.99
C ALA A 64 -0.78 -8.03 3.64
N LEU A 65 -1.61 -8.69 4.46
CA LEU A 65 -2.09 -10.05 4.18
C LEU A 65 -2.95 -10.11 2.92
N PHE A 66 -3.80 -9.10 2.72
CA PHE A 66 -4.69 -9.02 1.57
C PHE A 66 -3.93 -8.85 0.26
N ILE A 67 -2.85 -8.06 0.26
CA ILE A 67 -1.93 -7.98 -0.88
C ILE A 67 -1.30 -9.34 -1.16
N GLY A 68 -0.78 -10.03 -0.14
CA GLY A 68 -0.23 -11.38 -0.29
C GLY A 68 -1.26 -12.37 -0.85
N TYR A 69 -2.50 -12.29 -0.39
CA TYR A 69 -3.59 -13.12 -0.92
C TYR A 69 -3.90 -12.83 -2.41
N LEU A 70 -3.86 -11.56 -2.83
CA LEU A 70 -4.18 -11.16 -4.20
C LEU A 70 -3.06 -11.45 -5.19
N PHE A 71 -1.80 -11.41 -4.76
CA PHE A 71 -0.64 -11.43 -5.67
C PHE A 71 0.34 -12.60 -5.45
N GLY A 72 0.22 -13.36 -4.35
CA GLY A 72 1.12 -14.48 -4.01
C GLY A 72 2.30 -14.04 -3.16
#